data_AF-A3J4Y4-F1
#
_entry.id   AF-A3J4Y4-F1
#
_cell.length_a   1.000
_cell.length_b   1.000
_cell.length_c   1.000
_cell.angle_alpha   90.00
_cell.angle_beta   90.00
_cell.angle_gamma   90.00
#
_symmetry.space_group_name_H-M   'P 1'
#
loop_
_entity.id
_entity.type
_entity.pdbx_description
1 polymer ?
#
loop_
_entity_poly.entity_id
_entity_poly.type
_entity_poly.pdbx_seq_one_letter_code
_entity_poly.pdbx_strand_id
1 'polypeptide(L)'
;MFKFGRGGLKLPQNKKFNYTPRHYQGKEVNNPFDFDSSIRRDRETVNYNDFRAHWSEARTNSRHRGNRNFNMRILIIVLLLLMVFMYVIDFDLSIFRRK
;
A
#
# COMPACT_ATOMS: atom_id res chain seq x y z
N MET A 1 1.50 -16.72 4.54
CA MET A 1 1.62 -15.90 3.32
C MET A 1 3.09 -15.54 3.09
N PHE A 2 3.79 -16.28 2.24
CA PHE A 2 5.21 -16.05 1.95
C PHE A 2 5.37 -14.85 1.02
N LYS A 3 5.89 -13.73 1.53
CA LYS A 3 6.23 -12.55 0.71
C LYS A 3 7.51 -12.81 -0.07
N PHE A 4 7.39 -13.39 -1.26
CA PHE A 4 8.43 -13.31 -2.28
C PHE A 4 8.45 -11.89 -2.84
N GLY A 5 9.57 -11.18 -2.67
CA GLY A 5 9.75 -9.87 -3.30
C GLY A 5 10.61 -8.89 -2.51
N ARG A 6 11.93 -9.10 -2.49
CA ARG A 6 12.89 -8.01 -2.47
C ARG A 6 14.07 -8.38 -3.36
N GLY A 7 14.32 -7.55 -4.37
CA GLY A 7 15.35 -7.73 -5.39
C GLY A 7 16.71 -8.09 -4.80
N GLY A 8 17.42 -8.98 -5.48
CA GLY A 8 18.54 -9.79 -4.98
C GLY A 8 19.84 -9.08 -4.63
N LEU A 9 19.84 -7.80 -4.27
CA LEU A 9 21.07 -7.04 -3.94
C LEU A 9 20.93 -6.11 -2.72
N LYS A 10 19.86 -6.22 -1.93
CA LYS A 10 19.70 -5.37 -0.73
C LYS A 10 20.00 -6.18 0.53
N LEU A 11 20.96 -5.69 1.34
CA LEU A 11 21.24 -6.25 2.65
C LEU A 11 19.99 -6.15 3.55
N PRO A 12 19.77 -7.13 4.46
CA PRO A 12 18.71 -7.04 5.45
C PRO A 12 18.94 -5.83 6.35
N GLN A 13 17.86 -5.11 6.67
CA GLN A 13 17.94 -4.01 7.62
C GLN A 13 18.07 -4.52 9.05
N ASN A 14 18.76 -3.75 9.91
CA ASN A 14 18.85 -4.06 11.33
C ASN A 14 17.46 -4.14 11.95
N LYS A 15 17.21 -5.21 12.71
CA LYS A 15 15.97 -5.38 13.47
C LYS A 15 15.97 -4.38 14.62
N LYS A 16 14.86 -3.65 14.76
CA LYS A 16 14.66 -2.76 15.91
C LYS A 16 14.19 -3.58 17.11
N PHE A 17 14.72 -3.26 18.28
CA PHE A 17 14.30 -3.85 19.53
C PHE A 17 13.18 -2.98 20.14
N ASN A 18 12.03 -3.59 20.44
CA ASN A 18 10.92 -2.93 21.13
C ASN A 18 10.92 -3.42 22.58
N TYR A 19 11.21 -2.53 23.53
CA TYR A 19 11.22 -2.85 24.96
C TYR A 19 9.84 -2.65 25.58
N THR A 20 9.40 -3.62 26.38
CA THR A 20 8.18 -3.53 27.17
C THR A 20 8.59 -3.66 28.64
N PRO A 21 8.28 -2.68 29.51
CA PRO A 21 8.59 -2.78 30.93
C PRO A 21 7.97 -4.02 31.55
N ARG A 22 8.65 -4.63 32.54
CA ARG A 22 8.25 -5.91 33.17
C ARG A 22 6.81 -5.91 33.71
N HIS A 23 6.34 -4.78 34.23
CA HIS A 23 5.01 -4.65 34.83
C HIS A 23 4.00 -3.95 33.93
N TYR A 24 4.37 -3.66 32.68
CA TYR A 24 3.51 -2.95 31.74
C TYR A 24 2.83 -3.94 30.79
N GLN A 25 1.51 -4.06 30.89
CA GLN A 25 0.67 -4.87 29.99
C GLN A 25 0.39 -4.10 28.68
N GLY A 26 1.43 -3.57 28.05
CA GLY A 26 1.31 -2.64 26.92
C GLY A 26 1.10 -3.27 25.55
N LYS A 27 1.16 -4.59 25.47
CA LYS A 27 0.97 -5.37 24.24
C LYS A 27 -0.32 -6.15 24.37
N GLU A 28 -1.37 -5.62 23.74
CA GLU A 28 -2.67 -6.27 23.71
C GLU A 28 -2.74 -7.28 22.56
N VAL A 29 -3.35 -8.43 22.82
CA VAL A 29 -3.62 -9.43 21.78
C VAL A 29 -4.86 -8.99 21.03
N ASN A 30 -4.67 -8.23 19.95
CA ASN A 30 -5.77 -7.69 19.13
C ASN A 30 -6.65 -8.78 18.46
N ASN A 31 -6.16 -10.02 18.32
CA ASN A 31 -6.93 -11.12 17.73
C ASN A 31 -6.65 -12.46 18.46
N PRO A 32 -7.63 -13.04 19.17
CA PRO A 32 -7.46 -14.32 19.86
C PRO A 32 -7.38 -15.52 18.92
N PHE A 33 -7.71 -15.37 17.63
CA PHE A 33 -7.64 -16.42 16.61
C PHE A 33 -6.41 -16.33 15.71
N ASP A 34 -5.43 -15.48 16.04
CA ASP A 34 -4.20 -15.39 15.27
C ASP A 34 -3.26 -16.56 15.62
N PHE A 35 -2.91 -17.37 14.61
CA PHE A 35 -2.15 -18.61 14.76
C PHE A 35 -0.62 -18.39 14.80
N ASP A 36 -0.14 -17.17 15.03
CA ASP A 36 1.29 -16.90 15.09
C ASP A 36 1.94 -17.35 16.43
N SER A 37 3.24 -17.63 16.38
CA SER A 37 4.02 -17.99 17.58
C SER A 37 4.10 -16.83 18.58
N SER A 38 4.10 -17.14 19.88
CA SER A 38 4.23 -16.13 20.95
C SER A 38 5.45 -15.21 20.77
N ILE A 39 6.60 -15.79 20.41
CA ILE A 39 7.86 -15.07 20.19
C ILE A 39 7.75 -14.06 19.02
N ARG A 40 7.04 -14.44 17.94
CA ARG A 40 6.85 -13.53 16.80
C ARG A 40 5.87 -12.42 17.15
N ARG A 41 4.76 -12.76 17.80
CA ARG A 41 3.78 -11.80 18.28
C ARG A 41 4.44 -10.74 19.16
N ASP A 42 5.27 -11.14 20.12
CA ASP A 42 5.96 -10.20 21.01
C ASP A 42 6.98 -9.31 20.29
N ARG A 43 7.51 -9.76 19.14
CA ARG A 43 8.47 -8.97 18.33
C ARG A 43 7.79 -8.01 17.36
N GLU A 44 6.63 -8.36 16.83
CA GLU A 44 5.93 -7.56 15.80
C GLU A 44 4.88 -6.62 16.41
N THR A 45 4.34 -6.93 17.59
CA THR A 45 3.38 -6.07 18.28
C THR A 45 4.02 -4.75 18.71
N VAL A 46 3.37 -3.66 18.30
CA VAL A 46 3.71 -2.30 18.73
C VAL A 46 3.21 -2.12 20.16
N ASN A 47 4.06 -1.53 21.00
CA ASN A 47 3.68 -1.21 22.37
C ASN A 47 2.79 0.05 22.36
N TYR A 48 1.79 0.17 23.24
CA TYR A 48 0.94 1.38 23.30
C TYR A 48 1.75 2.69 23.36
N ASN A 49 2.86 2.69 24.11
CA ASN A 49 3.72 3.87 24.27
C ASN A 49 4.66 4.15 23.07
N ASP A 50 4.72 3.27 22.05
CA ASP A 50 5.56 3.48 20.86
C ASP A 50 4.79 4.24 19.77
N PHE A 51 4.58 5.54 20.00
CA PHE A 51 3.90 6.41 19.04
C PHE A 51 4.59 6.44 17.67
N ARG A 52 5.93 6.34 17.63
CA ARG A 52 6.65 6.35 16.34
C ARG A 52 6.23 5.19 15.46
N ALA A 53 6.10 3.99 16.04
CA ALA A 53 5.64 2.81 15.32
C ALA A 53 4.16 2.94 14.92
N HIS A 54 3.28 3.39 15.82
CA HIS A 54 1.85 3.65 15.51
C HIS A 54 1.68 4.60 14.33
N TRP A 55 2.40 5.72 14.32
CA TRP A 55 2.36 6.67 13.21
C TRP A 55 2.95 6.10 11.91
N SER A 56 3.97 5.26 12.01
CA SER A 56 4.53 4.56 10.85
C SER A 56 3.50 3.58 10.26
N GLU A 57 2.83 2.81 11.11
CA GLU A 57 1.81 1.85 10.73
C GLU A 57 0.57 2.53 10.13
N ALA A 58 0.06 3.57 10.80
CA ALA A 58 -1.03 4.39 10.29
C ALA A 58 -0.68 5.01 8.93
N ARG A 59 0.57 5.49 8.76
CA ARG A 59 1.06 6.00 7.47
C ARG A 59 1.18 4.91 6.42
N THR A 60 1.52 3.67 6.78
CA THR A 60 1.54 2.56 5.82
C THR A 60 0.14 2.11 5.45
N ASN A 61 -0.79 2.06 6.40
CA ASN A 61 -2.18 1.69 6.16
C ASN A 61 -2.91 2.76 5.34
N SER A 62 -2.61 4.04 5.57
CA SER A 62 -3.13 5.16 4.77
C SER A 62 -2.49 5.30 3.40
N ARG A 63 -1.45 4.51 3.06
CA ARG A 63 -0.92 4.48 1.69
C ARG A 63 -1.82 3.63 0.81
N HIS A 64 -2.80 4.25 0.17
CA HIS A 64 -3.68 3.66 -0.86
C HIS A 64 -2.97 3.34 -2.19
N ARG A 65 -1.63 3.15 -2.20
CA ARG A 65 -0.84 2.90 -3.42
C ARG A 65 -1.28 1.64 -4.19
N GLY A 66 -2.06 0.74 -3.57
CA GLY A 66 -2.65 -0.43 -4.22
C GLY A 66 -3.83 -0.13 -5.14
N ASN A 67 -4.47 1.04 -5.01
CA ASN A 67 -5.61 1.45 -5.86
C ASN A 67 -5.22 2.37 -7.02
N ARG A 68 -3.95 2.31 -7.47
CA ARG A 68 -3.53 2.98 -8.71
C ARG A 68 -3.96 2.20 -9.96
N ASN A 69 -5.12 1.54 -9.91
CA ASN A 69 -5.72 0.96 -11.09
C ASN A 69 -6.58 2.06 -11.73
N PHE A 70 -6.34 2.33 -13.02
CA PHE A 70 -7.24 3.18 -13.77
C PHE A 70 -8.60 2.50 -13.82
N ASN A 71 -9.63 3.19 -13.33
CA ASN A 71 -10.99 2.69 -13.42
C ASN A 71 -11.41 2.69 -14.89
N MET A 72 -11.83 1.54 -15.42
CA MET A 72 -12.28 1.39 -16.81
C MET A 72 -13.34 2.44 -17.19
N ARG A 73 -14.20 2.82 -16.22
CA ARG A 73 -15.21 3.87 -16.41
C ARG A 73 -14.58 5.23 -16.76
N ILE A 74 -13.49 5.62 -16.09
CA ILE A 74 -12.80 6.89 -16.36
C ILE A 74 -12.20 6.87 -17.77
N LEU A 75 -11.62 5.75 -18.18
CA LEU A 75 -11.05 5.60 -19.52
C LEU A 75 -12.13 5.71 -20.60
N ILE A 76 -13.30 5.09 -20.39
CA ILE A 76 -14.46 5.20 -21.29
C ILE A 76 -14.95 6.65 -21.37
N ILE A 77 -15.08 7.35 -20.23
CA ILE A 77 -15.51 8.76 -20.20
C ILE A 77 -14.53 9.65 -20.97
N VAL A 78 -13.22 9.48 -20.76
CA VAL A 78 -12.17 10.25 -21.47
C VAL A 78 -12.22 9.99 -22.98
N LEU A 79 -12.39 8.74 -23.41
CA LEU A 79 -12.51 8.39 -24.83
C LEU A 79 -13.74 9.04 -25.47
N LEU A 80 -14.88 9.01 -24.78
CA LEU A 80 -16.14 9.60 -25.26
C LEU A 80 -16.01 11.14 -25.36
N LEU A 81 -15.40 11.78 -24.36
CA LEU A 81 -15.13 13.22 -24.39
C LEU A 81 -14.23 13.61 -25.57
N LEU A 82 -13.16 12.85 -25.82
CA LEU A 82 -12.26 13.07 -26.96
C LEU A 82 -12.99 12.91 -28.29
N MET A 83 -13.87 11.91 -28.40
CA MET A 83 -14.64 11.67 -29.61
C MET A 83 -15.60 12.83 -29.91
N VAL A 84 -16.31 13.34 -28.89
CA VAL A 84 -17.19 14.52 -29.02
C VAL A 84 -16.38 15.76 -29.35
N PHE A 85 -15.25 15.99 -28.67
CA PHE A 85 -14.39 17.13 -28.92
C PHE A 85 -13.91 17.15 -30.38
N MET A 86 -13.38 16.03 -30.88
CA MET A 86 -12.94 15.93 -32.27
C MET A 86 -14.05 16.18 -33.28
N TYR A 87 -15.27 15.73 -32.99
CA TYR A 87 -16.42 15.94 -33.86
C TYR A 87 -16.78 17.42 -33.99
N VAL A 88 -16.74 18.18 -32.88
CA VAL A 88 -17.09 19.62 -32.88
C VAL A 88 -16.13 20.46 -33.73
N ILE A 89 -14.85 20.07 -33.81
CA ILE A 89 -13.81 20.81 -34.55
C ILE A 89 -13.58 20.29 -35.97
N ASP A 90 -14.40 19.34 -36.44
CA ASP A 90 -14.23 18.64 -37.74
C ASP A 90 -12.80 18.12 -37.95
N PHE A 91 -12.19 17.56 -36.89
CA PHE A 91 -10.79 17.16 -36.95
C PHE A 91 -10.60 15.85 -37.72
N ASP A 92 -9.87 15.93 -38.83
CA ASP A 92 -9.59 14.78 -39.69
C ASP A 92 -8.48 13.88 -39.11
N LEU A 93 -8.84 12.67 -38.70
CA LEU A 93 -7.90 11.63 -38.26
C LEU A 93 -6.99 11.11 -39.38
N SER A 94 -7.34 11.34 -40.64
CA SER A 94 -6.57 10.87 -41.79
C SER A 94 -5.18 11.50 -41.86
N ILE A 95 -4.96 12.62 -41.17
CA ILE A 95 -3.65 13.30 -41.04
C ILE A 95 -2.56 12.40 -40.43
N PHE A 96 -2.95 11.45 -39.58
CA PHE A 96 -2.03 10.48 -38.98
C PHE A 96 -1.77 9.26 -39.88
N ARG A 97 -2.54 9.11 -40.95
CA ARG A 97 -2.42 8.02 -41.93
C ARG A 97 -1.44 8.43 -43.02
N ARG A 98 -0.17 8.68 -42.65
CA ARG A 98 0.91 8.85 -43.63
C ARG A 98 1.53 7.49 -43.96
N LYS A 99 1.84 7.31 -45.24
CA LYS A 99 2.43 6.13 -45.88
C LYS A 99 3.78 5.73 -45.26
#